data_AF-A0A838WAU7-F1
#
_entry.id   AF-A0A838WAU7-F1
#
_cell.length_a   1.000
_cell.length_b   1.000
_cell.length_c   1.000
_cell.angle_alpha   90.00
_cell.angle_beta   90.00
_cell.angle_gamma   90.00
#
_symmetry.space_group_name_H-M   'P 1'
#
loop_
_entity.id
_entity.type
_entity.pdbx_description
1 polymer ?
#
loop_
_entity_poly.entity_id
_entity_poly.type
_entity_poly.pdbx_seq_one_letter_code
_entity_poly.pdbx_strand_id
1 'polypeptide(L)' 'MTRLLARGEIPFRRVGTHRRVYRSEVEAYRQSRAARARRATRKTAEQVERLRLYD' A
#
# COMPACT_ATOMS: atom_id res chain seq x y z
N MET A 1 0.09 3.82 -12.42
CA MET A 1 0.30 2.35 -12.46
C MET A 1 1.75 1.99 -12.82
N THR A 2 2.32 2.57 -13.88
CA THR A 2 3.65 2.24 -14.44
C THR A 2 4.80 2.29 -13.42
N ARG A 3 4.79 3.26 -12.50
CA ARG A 3 5.80 3.39 -11.44
C ARG A 3 5.74 2.29 -10.38
N LEU A 4 4.55 1.79 -10.05
CA LEU A 4 4.36 0.69 -9.10
C LEU A 4 4.89 -0.62 -9.67
N LEU A 5 4.61 -0.85 -10.96
CA LEU A 5 5.14 -2.01 -11.69
C LEU A 5 6.65 -1.93 -11.85
N ALA A 6 7.20 -0.74 -12.16
CA ALA A 6 8.65 -0.54 -12.25
C ALA A 6 9.38 -0.79 -10.92
N ARG A 7 8.73 -0.49 -9.79
CA ARG A 7 9.25 -0.73 -8.43
C ARG A 7 9.03 -2.17 -7.94
N GLY A 8 8.34 -3.02 -8.71
CA GLY A 8 7.99 -4.38 -8.29
C GLY A 8 6.93 -4.44 -7.19
N GLU A 9 6.21 -3.34 -6.92
CA GLU A 9 5.19 -3.29 -5.87
C GLU A 9 3.92 -4.08 -6.23
N ILE A 10 3.68 -4.30 -7.52
CA ILE A 10 2.59 -5.15 -8.04
C ILE A 10 3.21 -6.11 -9.06
N PRO A 11 3.02 -7.44 -8.91
CA PRO A 11 3.51 -8.42 -9.87
C PRO A 11 2.95 -8.19 -11.27
N PHE A 12 3.78 -8.39 -12.28
CA PHE A 12 3.36 -8.35 -13.68
C PHE A 12 4.09 -9.39 -14.50
N ARG A 13 3.51 -9.73 -15.65
CA ARG A 13 4.10 -10.63 -16.63
C ARG A 13 4.24 -9.88 -17.96
N ARG A 14 5.32 -10.15 -18.68
CA ARG A 14 5.50 -9.58 -20.03
C ARG A 14 4.72 -10.41 -21.04
N VAL A 15 4.00 -9.74 -21.93
CA VAL A 15 3.31 -10.32 -23.08
C VAL A 15 3.68 -9.46 -24.28
N GLY A 16 4.70 -9.90 -25.03
CA GLY A 16 5.37 -9.06 -26.03
C GLY A 16 5.94 -7.78 -25.43
N THR A 17 5.47 -6.63 -25.92
CA THR A 17 5.84 -5.29 -25.45
C THR A 17 4.97 -4.84 -24.26
N HIS A 18 3.87 -5.53 -23.97
CA HIS A 18 2.96 -5.16 -22.89
C HIS A 18 3.33 -5.82 -21.56
N ARG A 19 2.94 -5.16 -20.47
CA ARG A 19 2.97 -5.70 -19.11
C ARG A 19 1.54 -6.01 -18.69
N ARG A 20 1.26 -7.29 -18.53
CA ARG A 20 -0.04 -7.79 -18.08
C ARG A 20 -0.02 -7.97 -16.56
N VAL A 21 -1.06 -7.49 -15.91
CA VAL A 21 -1.26 -7.56 -14.47
C VAL A 21 -2.59 -8.26 -14.22
N TYR A 22 -2.63 -9.20 -13.28
CA TYR A 22 -3.89 -9.81 -12.88
C TYR A 22 -4.68 -8.87 -11.98
N ARG A 23 -6.00 -8.87 -12.13
CA ARG A 23 -6.89 -8.07 -11.28
C ARG A 23 -6.68 -8.40 -9.80
N SER A 24 -6.49 -9.67 -9.46
CA SER A 24 -6.21 -10.13 -8.09
C SER A 24 -5.00 -9.44 -7.46
N GLU A 25 -3.91 -9.29 -8.22
CA GLU A 25 -2.68 -8.64 -7.76
C GLU A 25 -2.89 -7.15 -7.49
N VAL A 26 -3.70 -6.48 -8.33
CA VAL A 26 -4.07 -5.08 -8.11
C VAL A 26 -4.91 -4.94 -6.85
N GLU A 27 -5.90 -5.81 -6.64
CA GLU A 27 -6.73 -5.78 -5.44
C GLU A 27 -5.92 -6.09 -4.17
N ALA A 28 -5.03 -7.07 -4.21
CA ALA A 28 -4.11 -7.39 -3.11
C ALA A 28 -3.23 -6.17 -2.74
N TYR A 29 -2.70 -5.47 -3.75
CA TYR A 29 -1.94 -4.24 -3.51
C TYR A 29 -2.79 -3.15 -2.86
N ARG A 30 -4.03 -2.94 -3.33
CA ARG A 30 -4.96 -1.96 -2.74
C ARG A 30 -5.25 -2.26 -1.28
N GLN A 31 -5.53 -3.53 -0.95
CA GLN A 31 -5.79 -3.96 0.42
C GLN A 31 -4.58 -3.75 1.32
N SER A 32 -3.38 -4.15 0.87
CA SER A 32 -2.13 -3.94 1.59
C SER A 32 -1.86 -2.46 1.85
N ARG A 33 -2.05 -1.61 0.83
CA ARG A 33 -1.89 -0.16 0.95
C ARG A 33 -2.89 0.45 1.94
N ALA A 34 -4.15 0.05 1.89
CA ALA A 34 -5.17 0.51 2.84
C ALA A 34 -4.84 0.10 4.28
N ALA A 35 -4.36 -1.14 4.48
CA ALA A 35 -3.93 -1.61 5.80
C ALA A 35 -2.73 -0.80 6.34
N ARG A 36 -1.75 -0.46 5.49
CA ARG A 36 -0.62 0.40 5.86
C ARG A 36 -1.09 1.81 6.27
N ALA A 37 -2.01 2.39 5.52
CA ALA A 37 -2.58 3.71 5.84
C ALA A 37 -3.29 3.69 7.20
N ARG A 38 -4.17 2.70 7.44
CA ARG A 38 -4.85 2.53 8.73
C ARG A 38 -3.88 2.39 9.91
N ARG A 39 -2.80 1.61 9.74
CA ARG A 39 -1.76 1.48 10.76
C ARG A 39 -1.04 2.80 11.04
N ALA A 40 -0.74 3.59 10.01
CA ALA A 40 -0.13 4.91 10.17
C ALA A 40 -1.06 5.85 10.95
N THR A 41 -2.34 5.93 10.56
CA THR A 41 -3.35 6.72 11.28
C THR A 41 -3.46 6.32 12.74
N ARG A 42 -3.54 5.00 13.02
CA ARG A 42 -3.61 4.50 14.40
C ARG A 42 -2.38 4.90 15.21
N LYS A 43 -1.19 4.75 14.64
CA LYS A 43 0.06 5.14 15.31
C LYS A 43 0.08 6.62 15.66
N THR A 44 -0.39 7.48 14.75
CA THR A 44 -0.50 8.92 15.02
C THR A 44 -1.50 9.20 16.13
N ALA A 45 -2.67 8.56 16.13
CA ALA A 45 -3.66 8.71 17.20
C ALA A 45 -3.10 8.27 18.56
N GLU A 46 -2.40 7.13 18.61
CA GLU A 46 -1.72 6.64 19.83
C GLU A 46 -0.66 7.63 20.34
N GLN A 47 0.06 8.31 19.45
CA GLN A 47 1.04 9.33 19.82
C GLN A 47 0.37 10.59 20.39
N VAL A 48 -0.74 11.03 19.81
CA VAL A 48 -1.51 12.18 20.29
C VAL A 48 -2.13 11.90 21.66
N GLU A 49 -2.75 10.73 21.83
CA GLU A 49 -3.32 10.32 23.11
C GLU A 49 -2.26 10.24 24.20
N ARG A 50 -1.10 9.68 23.86
CA ARG A 50 0.05 9.64 24.76
C ARG A 50 0.45 11.04 25.22
N LEU A 51 0.61 12.00 24.30
CA LEU A 51 1.00 13.37 24.63
C LEU A 51 -0.01 14.02 25.59
N ARG A 52 -1.32 13.83 25.36
CA ARG A 52 -2.39 14.36 26.22
C ARG A 52 -2.36 13.80 27.64
N LEU A 53 -1.89 12.57 27.83
CA LEU A 53 -1.78 11.92 29.15
C LEU A 53 -0.56 12.39 29.96
N TYR A 54 0.40 13.08 29.35
CA TYR A 54 1.57 13.65 30.02
C TYR A 54 1.43 15.15 30.33
N ASP A 55 0.36 15.80 29.86
CA ASP A 55 -0.11 17.14 30.27
C ASP A 55 -1.08 17.04 31.45
#